data_AF-A0A815CA10-F1
#
_entry.id   AF-A0A815CA10-F1
#
_cell.length_a   1.000
_cell.length_b   1.000
_cell.length_c   1.000
_cell.angle_alpha   90.00
_cell.angle_beta   90.00
_cell.angle_gamma   90.00
#
_symmetry.space_group_name_H-M   'P 1'
#
loop_
_entity.id
_entity.type
_entity.pdbx_description
1 polymer ?
#
loop_
_entity_poly.entity_id
_entity_poly.type
_entity_poly.pdbx_seq_one_letter_code
_entity_poly.pdbx_strand_id
1 'polypeptide(L)'
;MLDSVNKKLDLHKYFNRNAIASILSGALFAFAWWIIIDLTYQYPLKSDFNKIYYIIGIVATFALILANSISNSQVLGDTNEDNCLGQFGARSLLFISFLLAFGSLIASAWLLFGYYISHKQGNLYPIVMIFVQNLIIFISTLILKFGRREEVNY
;
A
#
# COMPACT_ATOMS: atom_id res chain seq x y z
N MET A 1 -24.03 26.47 21.19
CA MET A 1 -24.88 26.25 20.00
C MET A 1 -24.10 26.40 18.70
N LEU A 2 -23.20 27.39 18.57
CA LEU A 2 -22.30 27.51 17.41
C LEU A 2 -21.27 26.35 17.35
N ASP A 3 -20.70 25.94 18.49
CA ASP A 3 -19.73 24.84 18.53
C ASP A 3 -20.32 23.48 18.13
N SER A 4 -21.59 23.23 18.47
CA SER A 4 -22.30 22.01 18.05
C SER A 4 -22.57 21.97 16.55
N VAL A 5 -22.76 23.13 15.91
CA VAL A 5 -22.97 23.22 14.46
C VAL A 5 -21.65 23.03 13.71
N ASN A 6 -20.57 23.68 14.17
CA ASN A 6 -19.22 23.52 13.60
C ASN A 6 -18.74 22.06 13.72
N LYS A 7 -18.94 21.43 14.89
CA LYS A 7 -18.60 20.01 15.09
C LYS A 7 -19.33 19.08 14.11
N LYS A 8 -20.62 19.35 13.83
CA LYS A 8 -21.41 18.55 12.88
C LYS A 8 -20.95 18.74 11.44
N LEU A 9 -20.58 19.96 11.06
CA LEU A 9 -20.00 20.29 9.75
C LEU A 9 -18.66 19.61 9.53
N ASP A 10 -17.79 19.65 10.54
CA ASP A 10 -16.49 19.00 10.49
C ASP A 10 -16.63 17.48 10.40
N LEU A 11 -17.50 16.87 11.21
CA LEU A 11 -17.78 15.43 11.18
C LEU A 11 -18.22 14.95 9.79
N HIS A 12 -19.14 15.69 9.15
CA HIS A 12 -19.60 15.35 7.80
C HIS A 12 -18.49 15.45 6.76
N LYS A 13 -17.60 16.44 6.88
CA LYS A 13 -16.41 16.60 6.01
C LYS A 13 -15.40 15.47 6.22
N TYR A 14 -15.19 15.02 7.47
CA TYR A 14 -14.32 13.90 7.80
C TYR A 14 -14.83 12.59 7.20
N PHE A 15 -16.12 12.29 7.37
CA PHE A 15 -16.73 11.08 6.83
C PHE A 15 -16.58 10.98 5.31
N ASN A 16 -16.87 12.07 4.59
CA ASN A 16 -16.71 12.12 3.14
C ASN A 16 -15.27 11.87 2.69
N ARG A 17 -14.27 12.48 3.35
CA ARG A 17 -12.87 12.28 2.96
C ARG A 17 -12.41 10.86 3.23
N ASN A 18 -12.78 10.29 4.37
CA ASN A 18 -12.41 8.92 4.73
C ASN A 18 -13.04 7.90 3.77
N ALA A 19 -14.29 8.11 3.34
CA ALA A 19 -14.96 7.28 2.35
C ALA A 19 -14.30 7.38 0.97
N ILE A 20 -13.95 8.59 0.51
CA ILE A 20 -13.25 8.78 -0.77
C ILE A 20 -11.88 8.12 -0.74
N ALA A 21 -11.12 8.27 0.36
CA ALA A 21 -9.80 7.68 0.51
C ALA A 21 -9.84 6.14 0.47
N SER A 22 -10.82 5.51 1.14
CA SER A 22 -10.96 4.04 1.14
C SER A 22 -11.39 3.51 -0.23
N ILE A 23 -12.35 4.16 -0.90
CA ILE A 23 -12.80 3.78 -2.25
C ILE A 23 -11.63 3.90 -3.24
N LEU A 24 -10.89 5.01 -3.22
CA LEU A 24 -9.79 5.25 -4.14
C LEU A 24 -8.65 4.24 -3.93
N SER A 25 -8.27 3.98 -2.68
CA SER A 25 -7.26 2.97 -2.36
C SER A 25 -7.69 1.58 -2.82
N GLY A 26 -8.93 1.18 -2.52
CA GLY A 26 -9.47 -0.13 -2.91
C GLY A 26 -9.51 -0.31 -4.43
N ALA A 27 -9.92 0.73 -5.16
CA ALA A 27 -9.94 0.72 -6.62
C ALA A 27 -8.53 0.59 -7.21
N LEU A 28 -7.54 1.32 -6.69
CA LEU A 28 -6.14 1.22 -7.12
C LEU A 28 -5.56 -0.17 -6.84
N PHE A 29 -5.85 -0.74 -5.67
CA PHE A 29 -5.41 -2.09 -5.31
C PHE A 29 -6.01 -3.16 -6.23
N ALA A 30 -7.32 -3.07 -6.49
CA ALA A 30 -7.99 -3.98 -7.43
C ALA A 30 -7.41 -3.86 -8.84
N PHE A 31 -7.16 -2.64 -9.30
CA PHE A 31 -6.54 -2.39 -10.60
C PHE A 31 -5.11 -2.94 -10.71
N ALA A 32 -4.31 -2.82 -9.64
CA ALA A 32 -2.97 -3.40 -9.61
C ALA A 32 -2.98 -4.93 -9.78
N TRP A 33 -3.87 -5.62 -9.08
CA TRP A 33 -4.01 -7.07 -9.22
C TRP A 33 -4.63 -7.48 -10.55
N TRP A 34 -5.51 -6.65 -11.12
CA TRP A 34 -6.04 -6.85 -12.46
C TRP A 34 -4.93 -6.89 -13.53
N ILE A 35 -3.95 -5.99 -13.45
CA ILE A 35 -2.79 -5.97 -14.36
C ILE A 35 -2.05 -7.31 -14.35
N ILE A 36 -1.87 -7.92 -13.17
CA ILE A 36 -1.19 -9.22 -13.08
C ILE A 36 -1.99 -10.36 -13.68
N ILE A 37 -3.32 -10.35 -13.51
CA ILE A 37 -4.20 -11.36 -14.09
C ILE A 37 -4.12 -11.29 -15.63
N ASP A 38 -4.24 -10.08 -16.18
CA ASP A 38 -4.13 -9.85 -17.63
C ASP A 38 -2.76 -10.28 -18.17
N LEU A 39 -1.69 -9.91 -17.48
CA LEU A 39 -0.33 -10.28 -17.85
C LEU A 39 -0.09 -11.79 -17.86
N THR A 40 -0.62 -12.48 -16.84
CA THR A 40 -0.50 -13.95 -16.70
C THR A 40 -1.22 -14.67 -17.82
N TYR A 41 -2.36 -14.14 -18.25
CA TYR A 41 -3.11 -14.68 -19.37
C TYR A 41 -2.36 -14.49 -20.71
N GLN A 42 -1.77 -13.32 -20.93
CA GLN A 42 -1.08 -13.00 -22.18
C GLN A 42 0.29 -13.68 -22.33
N TYR A 43 1.03 -13.86 -21.22
CA TYR A 43 2.35 -14.47 -21.21
C TYR A 43 2.37 -15.72 -20.33
N PRO A 44 1.82 -16.86 -20.81
CA PRO A 44 1.82 -18.09 -20.05
C PRO A 44 3.26 -18.54 -19.78
N LEU A 45 3.55 -18.69 -18.49
CA LEU A 45 4.84 -18.94 -17.87
C LEU A 45 5.68 -20.03 -18.58
N LYS A 46 6.58 -19.67 -19.50
CA LYS A 46 7.59 -20.60 -20.05
C LYS A 46 8.87 -20.65 -19.18
N SER A 47 9.01 -21.81 -18.52
CA SER A 47 10.07 -22.46 -17.73
C SER A 47 11.04 -21.72 -16.79
N ASP A 48 11.42 -20.45 -16.93
CA ASP A 48 12.42 -19.85 -16.01
C ASP A 48 12.04 -18.50 -15.39
N PHE A 49 10.94 -17.89 -15.82
CA PHE A 49 10.68 -16.46 -15.59
C PHE A 49 9.44 -16.14 -14.74
N ASN A 50 9.07 -16.98 -13.77
CA ASN A 50 7.62 -17.16 -13.60
C ASN A 50 7.05 -17.25 -12.19
N LYS A 51 7.84 -17.46 -11.13
CA LYS A 51 7.27 -17.46 -9.75
C LYS A 51 7.68 -16.23 -8.95
N ILE A 52 8.89 -15.74 -9.16
CA ILE A 52 9.48 -14.62 -8.41
C ILE A 52 8.67 -13.32 -8.60
N TYR A 53 8.00 -13.16 -9.74
CA TYR A 53 7.27 -11.93 -10.06
C TYR A 53 5.99 -11.74 -9.28
N TYR A 54 5.28 -12.83 -9.02
CA TYR A 54 4.12 -12.81 -8.14
C TYR A 54 4.52 -12.52 -6.70
N ILE A 55 5.66 -13.05 -6.25
CA ILE A 55 6.13 -12.88 -4.87
C ILE A 55 6.35 -11.40 -4.53
N ILE A 56 6.93 -10.63 -5.44
CA ILE A 56 7.18 -9.19 -5.20
C ILE A 56 5.86 -8.44 -4.95
N GLY A 57 4.84 -8.66 -5.79
CA GLY A 57 3.51 -8.06 -5.60
C GLY A 57 2.77 -8.57 -4.35
N ILE A 58 2.98 -9.83 -3.97
CA ILE A 58 2.46 -10.39 -2.71
C ILE A 58 3.09 -9.69 -1.51
N VAL A 59 4.42 -9.49 -1.51
CA VAL A 59 5.13 -8.77 -0.44
C VAL A 59 4.62 -7.33 -0.33
N ALA A 60 4.40 -6.64 -1.45
CA ALA A 60 3.78 -5.30 -1.45
C ALA A 60 2.37 -5.30 -0.85
N THR A 61 1.58 -6.36 -1.09
CA THR A 61 0.24 -6.51 -0.51
C THR A 61 0.29 -6.77 1.00
N PHE A 62 1.23 -7.60 1.48
CA PHE A 62 1.47 -7.77 2.91
C PHE A 62 1.86 -6.44 3.57
N ALA A 63 2.72 -5.66 2.92
CA ALA A 63 3.11 -4.34 3.39
C ALA A 63 1.89 -3.39 3.48
N LEU A 64 0.99 -3.43 2.49
CA LEU A 64 -0.26 -2.66 2.50
C LEU A 64 -1.13 -3.03 3.71
N ILE A 65 -1.36 -4.33 3.94
CA ILE A 65 -2.20 -4.80 5.05
C ILE A 65 -1.59 -4.39 6.39
N LEU A 66 -0.29 -4.62 6.58
CA LEU A 66 0.41 -4.28 7.82
C LEU A 66 0.40 -2.77 8.08
N ALA A 67 0.68 -1.94 7.06
CA ALA A 67 0.67 -0.49 7.21
C ALA A 67 -0.71 0.03 7.63
N ASN A 68 -1.78 -0.53 7.05
CA ASN A 68 -3.16 -0.08 7.27
C ASN A 68 -3.86 -0.74 8.46
N SER A 69 -3.34 -1.85 8.97
CA SER A 69 -3.86 -2.50 10.19
C SER A 69 -3.52 -1.75 11.47
N ILE A 70 -2.52 -0.86 11.43
CA ILE A 70 -2.07 -0.09 12.59
C ILE A 70 -2.83 1.23 12.62
N SER A 71 -3.52 1.53 13.73
CA SER A 71 -4.26 2.80 13.89
C SER A 71 -3.28 3.96 14.01
N ASN A 72 -3.64 5.13 13.47
CA ASN A 72 -2.84 6.35 13.64
C ASN A 72 -2.82 6.82 15.11
N SER A 73 -3.91 6.59 15.87
CA SER A 73 -4.01 6.86 17.31
C SER A 73 -3.01 6.05 18.14
N GLN A 74 -2.76 4.79 17.78
CA GLN A 74 -1.75 3.92 18.40
C GLN A 74 -0.31 4.44 18.17
N VAL A 75 -0.08 5.14 17.06
CA VAL A 75 1.22 5.75 16.73
C VAL A 75 1.43 7.08 17.47
N LEU A 76 0.35 7.86 17.60
CA LEU A 76 0.34 9.13 18.34
C LEU A 76 0.49 8.93 19.85
N GLY A 77 -0.08 7.86 20.41
CA GLY A 77 0.00 7.57 21.86
C GLY A 77 -1.11 8.23 22.68
N ASP A 78 -2.26 8.55 22.07
CA ASP A 78 -3.42 9.12 22.78
C ASP A 78 -4.17 8.07 23.64
N THR A 79 -3.71 6.82 23.68
CA THR A 79 -4.23 5.81 24.60
C THR A 79 -3.59 5.99 25.97
N ASN A 80 -4.38 6.42 26.96
CA ASN A 80 -4.01 6.60 28.38
C ASN A 80 -3.60 5.30 29.12
N GLU A 81 -3.14 4.27 28.41
CA GLU A 81 -2.63 3.03 28.99
C GLU A 81 -1.12 2.93 28.73
N ASP A 82 -0.35 3.11 29.81
CA ASP A 82 1.12 3.01 29.89
C ASP A 82 1.64 1.58 29.67
N ASN A 83 1.23 0.93 28.58
CA ASN A 83 1.83 -0.32 28.13
C ASN A 83 2.98 0.01 27.18
N CYS A 84 4.21 -0.02 27.71
CA CYS A 84 5.49 0.23 27.01
C CYS A 84 5.63 -0.48 25.65
N LEU A 85 4.98 -1.64 25.48
CA LEU A 85 4.98 -2.43 24.24
C LEU A 85 4.00 -1.95 23.17
N GLY A 86 2.95 -1.20 23.52
CA GLY A 86 1.89 -0.80 22.59
C GLY A 86 2.34 0.26 21.59
N GLN A 87 2.86 1.39 22.10
CA GLN A 87 3.29 2.51 21.26
C GLN A 87 4.61 2.22 20.53
N PHE A 88 5.57 1.58 21.20
CA PHE A 88 6.83 1.18 20.59
C PHE A 88 6.63 0.09 19.52
N GLY A 89 5.76 -0.89 19.79
CA GLY A 89 5.38 -1.92 18.84
C GLY A 89 4.67 -1.36 17.61
N ALA A 90 3.70 -0.45 17.79
CA ALA A 90 2.97 0.19 16.69
C ALA A 90 3.90 0.97 15.75
N ARG A 91 4.85 1.73 16.29
CA ARG A 91 5.86 2.47 15.50
C ARG A 91 6.80 1.53 14.75
N SER A 92 7.26 0.47 15.41
CA SER A 92 8.17 -0.51 14.80
C SER A 92 7.49 -1.29 13.68
N LEU A 93 6.24 -1.74 13.87
CA LEU A 93 5.48 -2.41 12.81
C LEU A 93 5.18 -1.47 11.64
N LEU A 94 4.86 -0.19 11.91
CA LEU A 94 4.64 0.78 10.85
C LEU A 94 5.92 0.99 10.04
N PHE A 95 7.06 1.09 10.71
CA PHE A 95 8.36 1.18 10.06
C PHE A 95 8.67 -0.06 9.20
N ILE A 96 8.44 -1.27 9.73
CA ILE A 96 8.61 -2.53 8.99
C ILE A 96 7.69 -2.58 7.76
N SER A 97 6.45 -2.09 7.89
CA SER A 97 5.50 -2.07 6.77
C SER A 97 6.00 -1.18 5.64
N PHE A 98 6.47 0.03 5.97
CA PHE A 98 7.06 0.92 4.96
C PHE A 98 8.35 0.35 4.39
N LEU A 99 9.18 -0.30 5.21
CA LEU A 99 10.40 -0.97 4.75
C LEU A 99 10.09 -2.09 3.75
N LEU A 100 9.08 -2.92 4.00
CA LEU A 100 8.61 -3.94 3.07
C LEU A 100 8.04 -3.32 1.78
N ALA A 101 7.29 -2.22 1.91
CA ALA A 101 6.71 -1.52 0.76
C ALA A 101 7.81 -0.95 -0.15
N PHE A 102 8.80 -0.24 0.40
CA PHE A 102 9.96 0.23 -0.34
C PHE A 102 10.84 -0.91 -0.86
N GLY A 103 11.03 -1.96 -0.08
CA GLY A 103 11.78 -3.16 -0.49
C GLY A 103 11.17 -3.82 -1.73
N SER A 104 9.84 -3.95 -1.78
CA SER A 104 9.14 -4.47 -2.96
C SER A 104 9.29 -3.58 -4.19
N LEU A 105 9.25 -2.25 -4.02
CA LEU A 105 9.50 -1.29 -5.09
C LEU A 105 10.92 -1.39 -5.64
N ILE A 106 11.93 -1.42 -4.77
CA ILE A 106 13.33 -1.55 -5.16
C ILE A 106 13.57 -2.89 -5.85
N ALA A 107 13.00 -3.99 -5.35
CA ALA A 107 13.10 -5.31 -5.97
C ALA A 107 12.48 -5.33 -7.38
N SER A 108 11.31 -4.70 -7.57
CA SER A 108 10.67 -4.60 -8.88
C SER A 108 11.45 -3.70 -9.85
N ALA A 109 12.07 -2.62 -9.36
CA ALA A 109 12.95 -1.76 -10.16
C ALA A 109 14.24 -2.50 -10.56
N TRP A 110 14.82 -3.28 -9.65
CA TRP A 110 15.96 -4.14 -9.93
C TRP A 110 15.63 -5.14 -11.05
N LEU A 111 14.44 -5.74 -11.01
CA LEU A 111 13.98 -6.66 -12.05
C LEU A 111 13.89 -5.96 -13.42
N LEU A 112 13.36 -4.74 -13.45
CA LEU A 112 13.25 -3.92 -14.66
C LEU A 112 14.61 -3.64 -15.29
N PHE A 113 15.57 -3.14 -14.50
CA PHE A 113 16.90 -2.85 -14.99
C PHE A 113 17.70 -4.12 -15.34
N GLY A 114 17.61 -5.15 -14.51
CA GLY A 114 18.29 -6.42 -14.73
C GLY A 114 17.89 -7.04 -16.06
N TYR A 115 16.59 -7.09 -16.37
CA TYR A 115 16.15 -7.63 -17.65
C TYR A 115 16.48 -6.73 -18.83
N TYR A 116 16.36 -5.40 -18.67
CA TYR A 116 16.74 -4.44 -19.70
C TYR A 116 18.20 -4.57 -20.13
N ILE A 117 19.11 -4.77 -19.15
CA ILE A 117 20.54 -4.91 -19.42
C ILE A 117 20.85 -6.30 -20.03
N SER A 118 20.20 -7.36 -19.56
CA SER A 118 20.50 -8.73 -19.99
C SER A 118 19.88 -9.11 -21.34
N HIS A 119 18.73 -8.54 -21.74
CA HIS A 119 17.98 -8.95 -22.92
C HIS A 119 17.64 -7.77 -23.84
N LYS A 120 18.59 -7.39 -24.70
CA LYS A 120 18.45 -6.25 -25.64
C LYS A 120 17.34 -6.40 -26.70
N GLN A 121 16.79 -7.61 -26.90
CA GLN A 121 15.73 -7.89 -27.88
C GLN A 121 14.49 -8.58 -27.28
N GLY A 122 14.39 -8.64 -25.94
CA GLY A 122 13.26 -9.26 -25.25
C GLY A 122 12.05 -8.32 -25.12
N ASN A 123 10.85 -8.89 -25.03
CA ASN A 123 9.65 -8.10 -24.72
C ASN A 123 9.68 -7.66 -23.25
N LEU A 124 9.92 -6.36 -23.02
CA LEU A 124 10.01 -5.73 -21.69
C LEU A 124 8.65 -5.56 -20.99
N TYR A 125 7.55 -5.66 -21.75
CA TYR A 125 6.20 -5.36 -21.28
C TYR A 125 5.84 -6.05 -19.96
N PRO A 126 6.11 -7.36 -19.74
CA PRO A 126 5.74 -8.02 -18.50
C PRO A 126 6.39 -7.44 -17.26
N ILE A 127 7.65 -7.03 -17.39
CA ILE A 127 8.46 -6.57 -16.26
C ILE A 127 8.13 -5.13 -15.92
N VAL A 128 7.86 -4.31 -16.94
CA VAL A 128 7.29 -2.97 -16.76
C VAL A 128 5.97 -3.07 -15.98
N MET A 129 5.10 -4.01 -16.34
CA MET A 129 3.80 -4.17 -15.66
C MET A 129 3.96 -4.63 -14.20
N ILE A 130 4.95 -5.47 -13.87
CA ILE A 130 5.25 -5.84 -12.48
C ILE A 130 5.73 -4.63 -11.66
N PHE A 131 6.57 -3.78 -12.24
CA PHE A 131 6.98 -2.52 -11.59
C PHE A 131 5.79 -1.59 -11.36
N VAL A 132 4.95 -1.41 -12.38
CA VAL A 132 3.73 -0.58 -12.30
C VAL A 132 2.77 -1.13 -11.25
N GLN A 133 2.59 -2.45 -11.16
CA GLN A 133 1.78 -3.07 -10.10
C GLN A 133 2.28 -2.66 -8.71
N ASN A 134 3.58 -2.83 -8.42
CA ASN A 134 4.15 -2.52 -7.11
C ASN A 134 4.04 -1.03 -6.80
N LEU A 135 4.19 -0.17 -7.80
CA LEU A 135 3.97 1.28 -7.67
C LEU A 135 2.52 1.62 -7.31
N ILE A 136 1.54 1.00 -7.96
CA ILE A 136 0.13 1.25 -7.68
C ILE A 136 -0.26 0.73 -6.29
N ILE A 137 0.23 -0.44 -5.88
CA ILE A 137 0.00 -0.98 -4.52
C ILE A 137 0.62 -0.06 -3.46
N PHE A 138 1.82 0.47 -3.71
CA PHE A 138 2.47 1.44 -2.83
C PHE A 138 1.65 2.72 -2.70
N ILE A 139 1.19 3.30 -3.81
CA ILE A 139 0.34 4.50 -3.81
C ILE A 139 -0.99 4.22 -3.10
N SER A 140 -1.61 3.06 -3.34
CA SER A 140 -2.82 2.63 -2.64
C SER A 140 -2.61 2.55 -1.12
N THR A 141 -1.45 2.05 -0.69
CA THR A 141 -1.05 1.99 0.72
C THR A 141 -0.98 3.39 1.34
N LEU A 142 -0.34 4.35 0.64
CA LEU A 142 -0.23 5.73 1.10
C LEU A 142 -1.60 6.41 1.21
N ILE A 143 -2.47 6.22 0.21
CA ILE A 143 -3.81 6.80 0.19
C ILE A 143 -4.65 6.25 1.34
N LEU A 144 -4.60 4.95 1.60
CA LEU A 144 -5.38 4.35 2.69
C LEU A 144 -4.86 4.78 4.06
N LYS A 145 -3.53 4.81 4.21
CA LYS A 145 -2.89 5.13 5.50
C LYS A 145 -3.06 6.60 5.87
N PHE A 146 -2.78 7.50 4.94
CA PHE A 146 -2.76 8.95 5.20
C PHE A 146 -4.05 9.67 4.78
N GLY A 147 -4.87 9.08 3.91
CA GLY A 147 -6.14 9.67 3.49
C GLY A 147 -7.22 9.59 4.57
N ARG A 148 -7.16 8.56 5.43
CA ARG A 148 -8.02 8.42 6.61
C ARG A 148 -7.53 9.32 7.74
N ARG A 149 -8.44 10.12 8.30
CA ARG A 149 -8.22 10.76 9.61
C ARG A 149 -9.04 10.06 10.68
N GLU A 150 -8.42 9.85 11.83
CA GLU A 150 -9.07 9.34 13.02
C GLU A 150 -9.62 10.52 13.83
N GLU A 151 -10.81 10.36 14.40
CA GLU A 151 -11.43 11.36 15.25
C GLU A 151 -10.65 11.43 16.56
N VAL A 152 -9.99 12.56 16.82
CA VAL A 152 -9.41 12.84 18.14
C VAL A 152 -10.55 13.35 19.00
N ASN A 153 -11.11 12.47 19.84
CA ASN A 153 -12.06 12.87 20.87
C ASN A 153 -11.28 13.57 21.99
N TYR A 154 -11.39 14.90 22.06
CA TYR A 154 -11.10 15.65 23.29
C TYR A 154 -12.32 15.67 24.19
#